data_AF-A0ABD5PLC8-F1
#
_entry.id   AF-A0ABD5PLC8-F1
#
_cell.length_a   1.000
_cell.length_b   1.000
_cell.length_c   1.000
_cell.angle_alpha   90.00
_cell.angle_beta   90.00
_cell.angle_gamma   90.00
#
_symmetry.space_group_name_H-M   'P 1'
#
loop_
_entity.id
_entity.type
_entity.pdbx_description
1 polymer ?
#
loop_
_entity_poly.entity_id
_entity_poly.type
_entity_poly.pdbx_seq_one_letter_code
_entity_poly.pdbx_strand_id
1 'polypeptide(L)' 'MSDHDETGDEFECDTCGAVVPFADARRTKTIGGLDPAKWQTLCCPNCGSRLKTVFVGK' A
#
# COMPACT_ATOMS: atom_id res chain seq x y z
N MET A 1 28.20 4.03 -1.38
CA MET A 1 27.54 2.74 -1.09
C MET A 1 26.83 2.95 0.24
N SER A 2 25.58 3.38 0.31
CA SER A 2 24.49 3.22 -0.65
C SER A 2 23.52 4.40 -0.53
N ASP A 3 23.15 4.94 -1.69
CA ASP A 3 21.86 5.57 -1.97
C ASP A 3 20.71 4.81 -1.29
N HIS A 4 19.82 5.51 -0.57
CA HIS A 4 18.43 5.76 -0.99
C HIS A 4 17.54 6.10 0.22
N ASP A 5 17.03 7.33 0.20
CA ASP A 5 15.69 7.77 0.59
C ASP A 5 15.01 7.16 1.83
N GLU A 6 15.03 7.90 2.93
CA GLU A 6 14.24 7.64 4.15
C GLU A 6 12.81 8.21 4.03
N THR A 7 12.05 7.97 2.95
CA THR A 7 10.69 8.56 2.87
C THR A 7 9.67 7.75 2.05
N GLY A 8 9.16 6.66 2.63
CA GLY A 8 7.87 6.10 2.25
C GLY A 8 7.77 4.61 2.57
N ASP A 9 6.73 4.19 3.25
CA ASP A 9 6.49 2.77 3.51
C ASP A 9 6.45 1.98 2.18
N GLU A 10 7.47 1.16 1.92
CA GLU A 10 7.48 0.24 0.78
C GLU A 10 6.82 -1.08 1.19
N PHE A 11 5.92 -1.59 0.35
CA PHE A 11 5.18 -2.83 0.58
C PHE A 11 5.60 -3.87 -0.46
N GLU A 12 6.17 -4.96 0.01
CA GLU A 12 6.39 -6.13 -0.84
C GLU A 12 5.08 -6.87 -1.08
N CYS A 13 4.84 -7.28 -2.34
CA CYS A 13 3.69 -8.08 -2.69
C CYS A 13 3.98 -9.58 -2.55
N ASP A 14 3.30 -10.26 -1.62
CA ASP A 14 3.43 -11.72 -1.47
C ASP A 14 3.00 -12.52 -2.71
N THR A 15 2.23 -11.92 -3.63
CA THR A 15 1.77 -12.62 -4.85
C THR A 15 2.81 -12.58 -5.97
N CYS A 16 3.44 -11.43 -6.22
CA CYS A 16 4.34 -11.25 -7.36
C CYS A 16 5.78 -10.89 -6.98
N GLY A 17 6.07 -10.74 -5.68
CA GLY A 17 7.38 -10.36 -5.15
C GLY A 17 7.81 -8.93 -5.50
N ALA A 18 6.90 -8.11 -6.04
CA ALA A 18 7.23 -6.74 -6.41
C ALA A 18 7.21 -5.85 -5.16
N VAL A 19 8.24 -5.02 -5.01
CA VAL A 19 8.30 -3.95 -4.01
C VAL A 19 7.53 -2.74 -4.57
N VAL A 20 6.52 -2.29 -3.84
CA VAL A 20 5.62 -1.21 -4.27
C VAL A 20 5.65 -0.10 -3.21
N PRO A 21 6.06 1.13 -3.55
CA PRO A 21 6.05 2.23 -2.60
C PRO A 21 4.61 2.65 -2.27
N PHE A 22 4.39 3.15 -1.04
CA PHE A 22 3.09 3.66 -0.58
C PHE A 22 2.46 4.67 -1.55
N ALA A 23 3.29 5.49 -2.21
CA ALA A 23 2.86 6.49 -3.16
C ALA A 23 2.25 5.89 -4.44
N ASP A 24 2.77 4.75 -4.92
CA ASP A 24 2.29 4.03 -6.12
C ASP A 24 1.20 3.00 -5.81
N ALA A 25 1.10 2.55 -4.57
CA ALA A 25 0.10 1.57 -4.18
C ALA A 25 -1.32 2.11 -4.47
N ARG A 26 -2.08 1.41 -5.32
CA ARG A 26 -3.44 1.84 -5.70
C ARG A 26 -4.35 1.76 -4.48
N ARG A 27 -4.70 2.94 -3.98
CA ARG A 27 -5.67 3.15 -2.90
C ARG A 27 -7.05 2.77 -3.40
N THR A 28 -7.60 1.67 -2.89
CA THR A 28 -8.99 1.28 -3.15
C THR A 28 -9.82 1.47 -1.90
N LYS A 29 -11.06 1.97 -2.09
CA LYS A 29 -12.03 2.19 -1.02
C LYS A 29 -12.16 0.90 -0.19
N THR A 30 -12.17 1.04 1.14
CA THR A 30 -12.23 -0.08 2.07
C THR A 30 -13.45 -0.95 1.82
N ILE A 31 -13.23 -2.27 1.84
CA ILE A 31 -14.28 -3.28 1.83
C ILE A 31 -14.69 -3.52 3.28
N GLY A 32 -15.96 -3.25 3.62
CA GLY A 32 -16.58 -3.72 4.86
C GLY A 32 -16.57 -2.72 6.03
N GLY A 33 -17.40 -1.68 5.96
CA GLY A 33 -17.88 -0.92 7.13
C GLY A 33 -16.86 -0.06 7.90
N LEU A 34 -15.57 -0.13 7.56
CA LEU A 34 -14.52 0.70 8.15
C LEU A 34 -14.44 2.06 7.44
N ASP A 35 -14.29 3.13 8.23
CA ASP A 35 -14.16 4.51 7.75
C ASP A 35 -13.16 4.61 6.58
N PRO A 36 -13.62 4.86 5.33
CA PRO A 36 -12.74 4.91 4.16
C PRO A 36 -11.80 6.12 4.17
N ALA A 37 -12.06 7.09 5.06
CA ALA A 37 -11.19 8.23 5.29
C ALA A 37 -10.00 7.89 6.19
N LYS A 38 -10.12 6.87 7.07
CA LYS A 38 -9.12 6.51 8.07
C LYS A 38 -8.40 5.22 7.74
N TRP A 39 -9.07 4.29 7.08
CA TRP A 39 -8.51 3.01 6.67
C TRP A 39 -8.44 2.97 5.16
N GLN A 40 -7.28 2.62 4.62
CA GLN A 40 -7.10 2.43 3.18
C GLN A 40 -6.46 1.08 2.91
N THR A 41 -7.00 0.40 1.91
CA THR A 41 -6.43 -0.87 1.44
C THR A 41 -5.54 -0.58 0.25
N LEU A 42 -4.28 -0.95 0.40
CA LEU A 42 -3.26 -0.85 -0.64
C LEU A 42 -3.32 -2.09 -1.51
N CYS A 43 -3.38 -1.88 -2.81
CA CYS A 43 -3.34 -2.94 -3.81
C CYS A 43 -2.10 -2.76 -4.69
N CYS A 44 -1.48 -3.87 -5.05
CA CYS A 44 -0.32 -3.90 -5.93
C CYS A 44 -0.75 -3.41 -7.33
N PRO A 45 -0.07 -2.40 -7.91
CA PRO A 45 -0.39 -1.94 -9.25
C PRO A 45 -0.03 -2.97 -10.33
N ASN A 46 0.91 -3.88 -10.05
CA ASN A 46 1.37 -4.89 -11.01
C ASN A 46 0.39 -6.06 -11.17
N CYS A 47 -0.08 -6.63 -10.06
CA CYS A 47 -0.93 -7.84 -10.08
C CYS A 47 -2.36 -7.60 -9.57
N GLY A 48 -2.65 -6.45 -8.95
CA GLY A 48 -3.95 -6.15 -8.34
C GLY A 48 -4.19 -6.82 -6.99
N SER A 49 -3.26 -7.64 -6.49
CA SER A 49 -3.38 -8.27 -5.17
C SER A 49 -3.38 -7.25 -4.06
N ARG A 50 -4.09 -7.56 -2.97
CA ARG A 50 -4.08 -6.78 -1.74
C ARG A 50 -2.69 -6.86 -1.10
N LEU A 51 -2.07 -5.71 -0.86
CA LEU A 51 -0.79 -5.59 -0.15
C LEU A 51 -1.05 -5.54 1.36
N LYS A 52 -1.53 -4.39 1.84
CA LYS A 52 -1.76 -4.15 3.26
C LYS A 52 -2.90 -3.18 3.47
N THR A 53 -3.60 -3.32 4.59
CA THR A 53 -4.54 -2.31 5.06
C THR A 53 -3.80 -1.43 6.05
N VAL A 54 -3.71 -0.14 5.75
CA VAL A 54 -3.04 0.83 6.61
C VAL A 54 -4.02 1.87 7.11
N PHE A 55 -3.75 2.36 8.32
CA PHE A 55 -4.47 3.48 8.90
C PHE A 55 -3.80 4.78 8.47
N VAL A 56 -4.56 5.65 7.81
CA VAL A 56 -4.15 6.97 7.31
C VAL A 56 -4.88 8.11 8.04
N GLY A 57 -5.56 7.80 9.16
CA GLY A 57 -6.18 8.82 10.00
C GLY A 57 -5.11 9.76 10.56
N LYS A 58 -5.30 11.05 10.33
CA LYS A 58 -4.43 12.12 10.80
C LYS A 58 -4.65 12.41 12.28
#